data_AF-A0A2N7G9R1-F1
#
_entry.id   AF-A0A2N7G9R1-F1
#
_cell.length_a   1.000
_cell.length_b   1.000
_cell.length_c   1.000
_cell.angle_alpha   90.00
_cell.angle_beta   90.00
_cell.angle_gamma   90.00
#
_symmetry.space_group_name_H-M   'P 1'
#
loop_
_entity.id
_entity.type
_entity.pdbx_description
1 polymer ?
#
loop_
_entity_poly.entity_id
_entity_poly.type
_entity_poly.pdbx_seq_one_letter_code
_entity_poly.pdbx_strand_id
1 'polypeptide(L)'
;MDTVERQSALQIITQRLVIFTSIILLLVAVGLYLGVSTDPVAGESVDGLIKCKAEPTNSLEQYKFDCTPYLKSPPEQERSYLVLLVFTAGLLGGFVSIQQRLPRIDSKELSLLASSWVSVTIIPINGGIFAMVLMLSFIGGIIQGELFPVYHEVEIDGAAGFARWLKQGYPMTGMDVGKLLFWSFVSGFSERFVPQIIRNTSEK
;
A
#
# COMPACT_ATOMS: atom_id res chain seq x y z
N MET A 1 -26.85 4.26 -31.66
CA MET A 1 -26.08 3.01 -31.56
C MET A 1 -27.09 1.89 -31.39
N ASP A 2 -27.09 0.93 -32.30
CA ASP A 2 -27.98 -0.23 -32.18
C ASP A 2 -27.61 -1.08 -30.95
N THR A 3 -28.56 -1.86 -30.44
CA THR A 3 -28.39 -2.77 -29.31
C THR A 3 -27.20 -3.71 -29.49
N VAL A 4 -26.98 -4.19 -30.71
CA VAL A 4 -25.83 -5.04 -31.08
C VAL A 4 -24.51 -4.30 -30.98
N GLU A 5 -24.42 -3.07 -31.52
CA GLU A 5 -23.22 -2.23 -31.42
C GLU A 5 -22.88 -1.89 -29.97
N ARG A 6 -23.91 -1.64 -29.14
CA ARG A 6 -23.74 -1.39 -27.70
C ARG A 6 -23.15 -2.60 -26.98
N GLN A 7 -23.66 -3.80 -27.26
CA GLN A 7 -23.12 -5.02 -26.66
C GLN A 7 -21.67 -5.28 -27.08
N SER A 8 -21.35 -5.08 -28.36
CA SER A 8 -19.98 -5.18 -28.86
C SER A 8 -19.02 -4.21 -28.15
N ALA A 9 -19.43 -2.93 -28.00
CA ALA A 9 -18.63 -1.94 -27.28
C ALA A 9 -18.41 -2.31 -25.80
N LEU A 10 -19.45 -2.77 -25.10
CA LEU A 10 -19.36 -3.22 -23.71
C LEU A 10 -18.40 -4.42 -23.56
N GLN A 11 -18.47 -5.39 -24.48
CA GLN A 11 -17.60 -6.55 -24.47
C GLN A 11 -16.14 -6.16 -24.70
N ILE A 12 -15.87 -5.28 -25.68
CA ILE A 12 -14.53 -4.78 -25.98
C ILE A 12 -13.94 -4.07 -24.75
N ILE A 13 -14.70 -3.18 -24.11
CA ILE A 13 -14.22 -2.45 -22.92
C ILE A 13 -13.96 -3.41 -21.77
N THR A 14 -14.89 -4.33 -21.48
CA THR A 14 -14.75 -5.30 -20.39
C THR A 14 -13.54 -6.20 -20.61
N GLN A 15 -13.34 -6.70 -21.84
CA GLN A 15 -12.19 -7.52 -22.19
C GLN A 15 -10.87 -6.76 -21.98
N ARG A 16 -10.79 -5.50 -22.43
CA ARG A 16 -9.59 -4.66 -22.24
C ARG A 16 -9.29 -4.44 -20.76
N LEU A 17 -10.31 -4.16 -19.95
CA LEU A 17 -10.17 -3.99 -18.51
C LEU A 17 -9.66 -5.26 -17.83
N VAL A 18 -10.22 -6.43 -18.18
CA VAL A 18 -9.80 -7.72 -17.61
C VAL A 18 -8.37 -8.04 -18.00
N ILE A 19 -7.98 -7.86 -19.26
CA ILE A 19 -6.60 -8.09 -19.72
C ILE A 19 -5.64 -7.18 -18.97
N PHE A 20 -5.93 -5.88 -18.91
CA PHE A 20 -5.08 -4.90 -18.24
C PHE A 20 -4.89 -5.21 -16.76
N THR A 21 -5.99 -5.46 -16.03
CA THR A 21 -5.94 -5.78 -14.60
C THR A 21 -5.24 -7.11 -14.33
N SER A 22 -5.46 -8.13 -15.18
CA SER A 22 -4.79 -9.42 -15.06
C SER A 22 -3.27 -9.31 -15.25
N ILE A 23 -2.80 -8.51 -16.21
CA ILE A 23 -1.37 -8.26 -16.42
C ILE A 23 -0.77 -7.58 -15.18
N ILE A 24 -1.42 -6.57 -14.62
CA ILE A 24 -0.94 -5.89 -13.41
C ILE A 24 -0.89 -6.85 -12.23
N LEU A 25 -1.94 -7.63 -11.99
CA LEU A 25 -1.98 -8.62 -10.92
C LEU A 25 -0.87 -9.67 -11.09
N LEU A 26 -0.59 -10.10 -12.32
CA LEU A 26 0.51 -11.02 -12.60
C LEU A 26 1.87 -10.38 -12.28
N LEU A 27 2.10 -9.13 -12.71
CA LEU A 27 3.35 -8.41 -12.40
C LEU A 27 3.55 -8.23 -10.89
N VAL A 28 2.47 -7.90 -10.17
CA VAL A 28 2.44 -7.79 -8.72
C VAL A 28 2.74 -9.14 -8.07
N ALA A 29 2.09 -10.22 -8.51
CA ALA A 29 2.30 -11.56 -7.99
C ALA A 29 3.74 -12.05 -8.23
N VAL A 30 4.29 -11.80 -9.42
CA VAL A 30 5.69 -12.09 -9.74
C VAL A 30 6.64 -11.25 -8.88
N GLY A 31 6.37 -9.96 -8.71
CA GLY A 31 7.16 -9.07 -7.85
C GLY A 31 7.15 -9.51 -6.38
N LEU A 32 5.99 -9.94 -5.87
CA LEU A 32 5.86 -10.52 -4.54
C LEU A 32 6.57 -11.86 -4.44
N TYR A 33 6.40 -12.76 -5.42
CA TYR A 33 7.02 -14.08 -5.42
C TYR A 33 8.55 -14.01 -5.48
N LEU A 34 9.10 -13.20 -6.39
CA LEU A 34 10.55 -12.97 -6.48
C LEU A 34 11.07 -12.24 -5.25
N GLY A 35 10.26 -11.35 -4.68
CA GLY A 35 10.57 -10.64 -3.45
C GLY A 35 10.68 -11.55 -2.23
N VAL A 36 9.75 -12.49 -2.09
CA VAL A 36 9.71 -13.51 -1.02
C VAL A 36 10.79 -14.57 -1.23
N SER A 37 11.08 -14.95 -2.48
CA SER A 37 12.04 -16.02 -2.79
C SER A 37 13.51 -15.64 -2.57
N THR A 38 13.82 -14.36 -2.32
CA THR A 38 15.19 -13.93 -2.00
C THR A 38 15.56 -14.04 -0.53
N ASP A 39 14.66 -14.52 0.32
CA ASP A 39 14.98 -14.78 1.72
C ASP A 39 15.68 -16.15 1.82
N PRO A 40 17.01 -16.22 2.02
CA PRO A 40 17.59 -17.46 2.51
C PRO A 40 16.90 -17.73 3.85
N VAL A 41 16.29 -18.89 3.98
CA VAL A 41 15.88 -19.43 5.29
C VAL A 41 17.12 -19.32 6.16
N ALA A 42 17.11 -18.38 7.10
CA ALA A 42 18.16 -18.20 8.08
C ALA A 42 18.12 -19.44 8.98
N GLY A 43 18.76 -20.51 8.51
CA GLY A 43 19.17 -21.62 9.33
C GLY A 43 20.07 -21.05 10.42
N GLU A 44 19.68 -21.34 11.66
CA GLU A 44 20.47 -21.32 12.87
C GLU A 44 21.98 -21.04 12.70
N SER A 45 22.41 -19.89 13.24
CA SER A 45 23.52 -19.90 14.20
C SER A 45 23.37 -18.69 15.12
N VAL A 46 22.94 -18.94 16.36
CA VAL A 46 22.96 -17.96 17.44
C VAL A 46 24.37 -17.96 18.04
N ASP A 47 25.33 -17.36 17.35
CA ASP A 47 26.61 -17.00 17.97
C ASP A 47 26.44 -15.66 18.68
N GLY A 48 25.95 -15.75 19.93
CA GLY A 48 25.71 -14.60 20.80
C GLY A 48 27.02 -13.87 21.16
N LEU A 49 27.29 -12.74 20.52
CA LEU A 49 28.30 -11.79 20.98
C LEU A 49 27.77 -11.08 22.24
N ILE A 50 28.35 -11.33 23.40
CA ILE A 50 28.02 -10.61 24.64
C ILE A 50 28.75 -9.27 24.63
N LYS A 51 28.03 -8.15 24.70
CA LYS A 51 28.65 -6.82 24.84
C LYS A 51 28.70 -6.48 26.32
N CYS A 52 29.89 -6.53 26.92
CA CYS A 52 30.10 -6.16 28.31
C CYS A 52 30.57 -4.71 28.41
N LYS A 53 29.89 -3.90 29.23
CA LYS A 53 30.31 -2.54 29.57
C LYS A 53 30.94 -2.58 30.96
N ALA A 54 32.16 -2.07 31.10
CA ALA A 54 32.83 -1.92 32.38
C ALA A 54 32.43 -0.58 33.01
N GLU A 55 31.96 -0.60 34.25
CA GLU A 55 31.65 0.59 35.04
C GLU A 55 32.55 0.62 36.28
N PRO A 56 33.24 1.75 36.55
CA PRO A 56 34.14 1.85 37.69
C PRO A 56 33.32 1.91 38.99
N THR A 57 33.64 1.02 39.93
CA THR A 57 33.06 1.05 41.29
C THR A 57 33.94 1.88 42.23
N ASN A 58 33.33 2.53 43.23
CA ASN A 58 34.01 3.45 44.18
C ASN A 58 35.01 2.79 45.15
N SER A 59 35.34 1.52 44.95
CA SER A 59 36.39 0.79 45.66
C SER A 59 37.60 0.69 44.74
N LEU A 60 38.73 1.25 45.18
CA LEU A 60 40.01 1.21 44.48
C LEU A 60 40.27 -0.23 43.98
N GLU A 61 40.29 -0.40 42.66
CA GLU A 61 40.58 -1.64 41.91
C GLU A 61 39.47 -2.68 41.68
N GLN A 62 38.18 -2.31 41.70
CA GLN A 62 37.12 -3.19 41.15
C GLN A 62 36.32 -2.53 40.02
N TYR A 63 36.22 -3.24 38.89
CA TYR A 63 35.33 -2.92 37.76
C TYR A 63 34.14 -3.88 37.78
N LYS A 64 32.92 -3.36 37.67
CA LYS A 64 31.72 -4.16 37.46
C LYS A 64 31.48 -4.29 35.95
N PHE A 65 31.39 -5.51 35.45
CA PHE A 65 31.03 -5.79 34.07
C PHE A 65 29.53 -6.08 33.99
N ASP A 66 28.78 -5.18 33.36
CA ASP A 66 27.38 -5.46 33.01
C ASP A 66 27.34 -6.02 31.58
N CYS A 67 26.93 -7.28 31.48
CA CYS A 67 26.97 -8.06 30.26
C CYS A 67 25.54 -8.37 29.82
N THR A 68 25.01 -7.56 28.92
CA THR A 68 23.70 -7.80 28.31
C THR A 68 23.85 -8.65 27.05
N PRO A 69 22.98 -9.66 26.82
CA PRO A 69 22.95 -10.38 25.55
C PRO A 69 22.73 -9.38 24.40
N TYR A 70 23.65 -9.33 23.43
CA TYR A 70 23.42 -8.58 22.20
C TYR A 70 22.45 -9.39 21.35
N LEU A 71 21.16 -9.20 21.57
CA LEU A 71 20.16 -9.61 20.60
C LEU A 71 20.39 -8.74 19.36
N LYS A 72 21.08 -9.31 18.37
CA LYS A 72 21.12 -8.74 17.02
C LYS A 72 19.66 -8.54 16.63
N SER A 73 19.23 -7.29 16.51
CA SER A 73 17.89 -6.98 16.00
C SER A 73 17.70 -7.82 14.73
N PRO A 74 16.57 -8.53 14.58
CA PRO A 74 16.32 -9.31 13.38
C PRO A 74 16.58 -8.40 12.17
N PRO A 75 17.15 -8.95 11.08
CA PRO A 75 17.51 -8.17 9.91
C PRO A 75 16.33 -7.27 9.56
N GLU A 76 16.61 -5.96 9.54
CA GLU A 76 15.70 -4.91 9.15
C GLU A 76 14.92 -5.41 7.94
N GLN A 77 13.61 -5.64 8.12
CA GLN A 77 12.77 -6.25 7.09
C GLN A 77 12.54 -5.19 6.00
N GLU A 78 13.56 -5.01 5.17
CA GLU A 78 13.81 -3.85 4.30
C GLU A 78 12.86 -3.73 3.10
N ARG A 79 11.86 -4.61 2.97
CA ARG A 79 11.00 -4.64 1.78
C ARG A 79 9.52 -4.63 2.15
N SER A 80 9.00 -3.44 2.40
CA SER A 80 7.56 -3.22 2.52
C SER A 80 6.91 -3.27 1.12
N TYR A 81 6.25 -4.39 0.79
CA TYR A 81 5.39 -4.51 -0.40
C TYR A 81 4.05 -3.78 -0.25
N LEU A 82 3.86 -3.09 0.88
CA LEU A 82 2.58 -2.52 1.28
C LEU A 82 2.07 -1.47 0.29
N VAL A 83 2.94 -0.58 -0.21
CA VAL A 83 2.57 0.45 -1.18
C VAL A 83 2.02 -0.19 -2.47
N LEU A 84 2.63 -1.29 -2.91
CA LEU A 84 2.21 -2.02 -4.10
C LEU A 84 0.88 -2.75 -3.87
N LEU A 85 0.67 -3.33 -2.69
CA LEU A 85 -0.62 -3.91 -2.28
C LEU A 85 -1.72 -2.85 -2.16
N VAL A 86 -1.42 -1.68 -1.60
CA VAL A 86 -2.33 -0.52 -1.50
C VAL A 86 -2.74 -0.05 -2.88
N PHE A 87 -1.75 0.16 -3.77
CA PHE A 87 -2.02 0.56 -5.15
C PHE A 87 -2.90 -0.47 -5.86
N THR A 88 -2.60 -1.76 -5.69
CA THR A 88 -3.37 -2.85 -6.32
C THR A 88 -4.78 -2.94 -5.76
N ALA A 89 -4.96 -2.82 -4.44
CA ALA A 89 -6.27 -2.79 -3.81
C ALA A 89 -7.13 -1.64 -4.35
N GLY A 90 -6.57 -0.43 -4.44
CA GLY A 90 -7.23 0.72 -5.06
C GLY A 90 -7.55 0.51 -6.53
N LEU A 91 -6.61 -0.06 -7.29
CA LEU A 91 -6.83 -0.36 -8.71
C LEU A 91 -7.97 -1.36 -8.92
N LEU A 92 -8.07 -2.38 -8.07
CA LEU A 92 -9.19 -3.32 -8.06
C LEU A 92 -10.52 -2.63 -7.73
N GLY A 93 -10.52 -1.71 -6.76
CA GLY A 93 -11.67 -0.87 -6.47
C GLY A 93 -12.14 -0.10 -7.72
N GLY A 94 -11.22 0.59 -8.39
CA GLY A 94 -11.52 1.34 -9.62
C GLY A 94 -12.01 0.45 -10.76
N PHE A 95 -11.46 -0.76 -10.89
CA PHE A 95 -11.92 -1.77 -11.84
C PHE A 95 -13.36 -2.23 -11.57
N VAL A 96 -13.72 -2.48 -10.31
CA VAL A 96 -15.11 -2.84 -9.94
C VAL A 96 -16.04 -1.65 -10.17
N SER A 97 -15.60 -0.44 -9.86
CA SER A 97 -16.37 0.79 -10.07
C SER A 97 -16.80 0.98 -11.52
N ILE A 98 -15.85 0.87 -12.47
CA ILE A 98 -16.17 1.04 -13.89
C ILE A 98 -17.07 -0.07 -14.43
N GLN A 99 -16.88 -1.32 -13.98
CA GLN A 99 -17.76 -2.43 -14.38
C GLN A 99 -19.22 -2.20 -13.98
N GLN A 100 -19.46 -1.65 -12.78
CA GLN A 100 -20.82 -1.32 -12.34
C GLN A 100 -21.40 -0.11 -13.08
N ARG A 101 -20.56 0.81 -13.55
CA ARG A 101 -20.98 2.01 -14.29
C ARG A 101 -21.26 1.72 -15.77
N LEU A 102 -20.48 0.85 -16.41
CA LEU A 102 -20.52 0.58 -17.85
C LEU A 102 -21.92 0.34 -18.44
N PRO A 103 -22.80 -0.47 -17.81
CA PRO A 103 -24.14 -0.70 -18.35
C PRO A 103 -25.00 0.57 -18.43
N ARG A 104 -24.71 1.57 -17.59
CA ARG A 104 -25.49 2.81 -17.42
C ARG A 104 -24.95 3.99 -18.24
N ILE A 105 -23.78 3.85 -18.86
CA ILE A 105 -23.15 4.91 -19.66
C ILE A 105 -23.94 5.14 -20.96
N ASP A 106 -23.98 6.39 -21.41
CA ASP A 106 -24.63 6.75 -22.68
C ASP A 106 -23.88 6.16 -23.89
N SER A 107 -24.61 5.89 -24.96
CA SER A 107 -24.05 5.29 -26.17
C SER A 107 -22.90 6.09 -26.81
N LYS A 108 -22.95 7.43 -26.76
CA LYS A 108 -21.90 8.29 -27.34
C LYS A 108 -20.62 8.24 -26.51
N GLU A 109 -20.75 8.34 -25.20
CA GLU A 109 -19.63 8.25 -24.26
C GLU A 109 -19.00 6.84 -24.29
N LEU A 110 -19.84 5.80 -24.38
CA LEU A 110 -19.40 4.42 -24.47
C LEU A 110 -18.57 4.16 -25.73
N SER A 111 -18.96 4.73 -26.88
CA SER A 111 -18.20 4.62 -28.13
C SER A 111 -16.83 5.29 -28.03
N LEU A 112 -16.76 6.46 -27.36
CA LEU A 112 -15.50 7.15 -27.10
C LEU A 112 -14.59 6.33 -26.18
N LEU A 113 -15.13 5.74 -25.10
CA LEU A 113 -14.38 4.83 -24.24
C LEU A 113 -13.87 3.61 -25.03
N ALA A 114 -14.71 2.99 -25.86
CA ALA A 114 -14.33 1.83 -26.66
C ALA A 114 -13.24 2.15 -27.71
N SER A 115 -13.15 3.40 -28.17
CA SER A 115 -12.18 3.81 -29.18
C SER A 115 -10.73 3.73 -28.69
N SER A 116 -10.47 4.00 -27.40
CA SER A 116 -9.12 4.13 -26.86
C SER A 116 -8.87 3.22 -25.66
N TRP A 117 -7.77 2.46 -25.72
CA TRP A 117 -7.32 1.65 -24.58
C TRP A 117 -6.97 2.51 -23.36
N VAL A 118 -6.34 3.66 -23.57
CA VAL A 118 -5.87 4.54 -22.49
C VAL A 118 -7.05 5.10 -21.69
N SER A 119 -8.12 5.51 -22.38
CA SER A 119 -9.32 6.06 -21.73
C SER A 119 -10.02 5.02 -20.85
N VAL A 120 -9.92 3.74 -21.20
CA VAL A 120 -10.48 2.64 -20.41
C VAL A 120 -9.61 2.32 -19.20
N THR A 121 -8.28 2.30 -19.36
CA THR A 121 -7.34 1.89 -18.30
C THR A 121 -7.07 2.98 -17.26
N ILE A 122 -7.22 4.26 -17.62
CA ILE A 122 -6.98 5.37 -16.70
C ILE A 122 -7.94 5.37 -15.50
N ILE A 123 -9.14 4.80 -15.67
CA ILE A 123 -10.16 4.75 -14.61
C ILE A 123 -9.70 3.86 -13.44
N PRO A 124 -9.32 2.57 -13.63
CA PRO A 124 -8.68 1.78 -12.58
C PRO A 124 -7.39 2.40 -12.02
N ILE A 125 -6.55 2.99 -12.87
CA ILE A 125 -5.28 3.61 -12.43
C ILE A 125 -5.54 4.75 -11.43
N ASN A 126 -6.53 5.61 -11.70
CA ASN A 126 -6.93 6.67 -10.78
C ASN A 126 -7.36 6.10 -9.43
N GLY A 127 -8.02 4.94 -9.40
CA GLY A 127 -8.36 4.26 -8.15
C GLY A 127 -7.14 3.84 -7.33
N GLY A 128 -6.08 3.34 -7.98
CA GLY A 128 -4.80 3.06 -7.33
C GLY A 128 -4.10 4.31 -6.80
N ILE A 129 -4.15 5.41 -7.56
CA ILE A 129 -3.60 6.71 -7.14
C ILE A 129 -4.34 7.23 -5.90
N PHE A 130 -5.67 7.20 -5.88
CA PHE A 130 -6.46 7.63 -4.72
C PHE A 130 -6.18 6.78 -3.47
N ALA A 131 -5.93 5.48 -3.62
CA ALA A 131 -5.52 4.64 -2.50
C ALA A 131 -4.16 5.05 -1.90
N MET A 132 -3.19 5.41 -2.75
CA MET A 132 -1.90 5.92 -2.26
C MET A 132 -2.05 7.27 -1.53
N VAL A 133 -2.86 8.19 -2.07
CA VAL A 133 -3.17 9.47 -1.39
C VAL A 133 -3.87 9.22 -0.05
N LEU A 134 -4.79 8.26 0.01
CA LEU A 134 -5.47 7.89 1.24
C LEU A 134 -4.50 7.28 2.27
N MET A 135 -3.59 6.41 1.85
CA MET A 135 -2.52 5.89 2.72
C MET A 135 -1.69 7.03 3.31
N LEU A 136 -1.25 8.00 2.50
CA LEU A 136 -0.53 9.17 3.00
C LEU A 136 -1.37 9.99 3.98
N SER A 137 -2.69 10.06 3.77
CA SER A 137 -3.61 10.75 4.69
C SER A 137 -3.71 10.05 6.04
N PHE A 138 -3.63 8.71 6.09
CA PHE A 138 -3.56 7.97 7.35
C PHE A 138 -2.21 8.13 8.04
N ILE A 139 -1.10 8.00 7.30
CA ILE A 139 0.25 8.13 7.89
C ILE A 139 0.47 9.56 8.40
N GLY A 140 0.00 10.57 7.67
CA GLY A 140 0.08 11.98 8.09
C GLY A 140 -0.90 12.36 9.20
N GLY A 141 -1.70 11.41 9.72
CA GLY A 141 -2.66 11.68 10.78
C GLY A 141 -3.81 12.61 10.39
N ILE A 142 -4.06 12.84 9.10
CA ILE A 142 -5.15 13.69 8.60
C ILE A 142 -6.51 13.02 8.84
N ILE A 143 -6.55 11.69 8.72
CA ILE A 143 -7.74 10.88 8.93
C ILE A 143 -7.45 9.90 10.08
N GLN A 144 -8.26 9.96 11.14
CA GLN A 144 -8.07 9.15 12.35
C GLN A 144 -9.41 8.63 12.88
N GLY A 145 -9.38 7.52 13.62
CA GLY A 145 -10.55 6.86 14.21
C GLY A 145 -10.39 5.34 14.31
N GLU A 146 -11.26 4.67 15.07
CA GLU A 146 -11.12 3.23 15.39
C GLU A 146 -11.17 2.31 14.15
N LEU A 147 -11.93 2.71 13.13
CA LEU A 147 -12.07 1.99 11.86
C LEU A 147 -10.92 2.24 10.87
N PHE A 148 -9.99 3.15 11.19
CA PHE A 148 -8.86 3.50 10.34
C PHE A 148 -7.57 2.81 10.81
N PRO A 149 -6.60 2.59 9.91
CA PRO A 149 -5.31 2.02 10.28
C PRO A 149 -4.53 3.00 11.15
N VAL A 150 -3.91 2.49 12.22
CA VAL A 150 -3.02 3.26 13.08
C VAL A 150 -1.57 3.03 12.66
N TYR A 151 -0.78 4.10 12.62
CA TYR A 151 0.64 4.09 12.29
C TYR A 151 1.48 4.53 13.48
N HIS A 152 2.73 4.07 13.53
CA HIS A 152 3.70 4.59 14.49
C HIS A 152 4.15 6.00 14.07
N GLU A 153 4.29 6.89 15.05
CA GLU A 153 4.97 8.17 14.85
C GLU A 153 6.46 7.92 14.63
N VAL A 154 7.02 8.50 13.57
CA VAL A 154 8.43 8.40 13.23
C VAL A 154 8.95 9.82 13.02
N GLU A 155 9.98 10.18 13.78
CA GLU A 155 10.66 11.46 13.62
C GLU A 155 11.50 11.46 12.34
N ILE A 156 11.37 12.51 11.53
CA ILE A 156 12.09 12.66 10.26
C ILE A 156 13.27 13.61 10.49
N ASP A 157 14.48 13.06 10.55
CA ASP A 157 15.75 13.78 10.77
C ASP A 157 16.48 14.18 9.46
N GLY A 158 15.71 14.58 8.44
CA GLY A 158 16.23 15.01 7.14
C GLY A 158 15.88 14.05 6.00
N ALA A 159 16.59 14.16 4.86
CA ALA A 159 16.25 13.41 3.64
C ALA A 159 16.41 11.89 3.79
N ALA A 160 17.41 11.44 4.55
CA ALA A 160 17.61 10.02 4.84
C ALA A 160 16.49 9.48 5.76
N GLY A 161 16.10 10.25 6.78
CA GLY A 161 14.96 9.94 7.64
C GLY A 161 13.65 9.85 6.86
N PHE A 162 13.42 10.76 5.91
CA PHE A 162 12.24 10.74 5.04
C PHE A 162 12.19 9.49 4.15
N ALA A 163 13.32 9.14 3.51
CA ALA A 163 13.41 7.93 2.69
C ALA A 163 13.20 6.66 3.53
N ARG A 164 13.69 6.64 4.78
CA ARG A 164 13.49 5.54 5.71
C ARG A 164 12.02 5.44 6.15
N TRP A 165 11.40 6.56 6.53
CA TRP A 165 9.98 6.64 6.86
C TRP A 165 9.08 6.14 5.73
N LEU A 166 9.38 6.53 4.48
CA LEU A 166 8.61 6.06 3.32
C LEU A 166 8.72 4.54 3.11
N LYS A 167 9.88 3.95 3.43
CA LYS A 167 10.11 2.49 3.32
C LYS A 167 9.56 1.71 4.52
N GLN A 168 9.58 2.30 5.70
CA GLN A 168 9.18 1.69 6.98
C GLN A 168 7.73 2.03 7.39
N GLY A 169 7.00 2.79 6.57
CA GLY A 169 5.61 3.20 6.80
C GLY A 169 4.64 2.01 6.81
N TYR A 170 4.69 1.22 7.89
CA TYR A 170 3.90 0.03 8.12
C TYR A 170 2.94 0.27 9.29
N PRO A 171 1.66 -0.16 9.18
CA PRO A 171 0.70 -0.04 10.27
C PRO A 171 1.11 -0.83 11.53
N MET A 172 0.58 -0.46 12.70
CA MET A 172 1.01 -1.07 13.96
C MET A 172 0.73 -2.57 14.07
N THR A 173 -0.37 -3.04 13.46
CA THR A 173 -0.80 -4.43 13.55
C THR A 173 -1.24 -4.98 12.19
N GLY A 174 -1.30 -6.31 12.05
CA GLY A 174 -1.90 -6.96 10.87
C GLY A 174 -3.39 -6.61 10.69
N MET A 175 -4.09 -6.26 11.77
CA MET A 175 -5.47 -5.75 11.69
C MET A 175 -5.51 -4.39 10.99
N ASP A 176 -4.57 -3.51 11.30
CA ASP A 176 -4.46 -2.20 10.65
C ASP A 176 -4.05 -2.31 9.18
N VAL A 177 -3.23 -3.31 8.82
CA VAL A 177 -3.00 -3.66 7.41
C VAL A 177 -4.31 -4.05 6.71
N GLY A 178 -5.15 -4.86 7.36
CA GLY A 178 -6.47 -5.21 6.85
C GLY A 178 -7.37 -3.99 6.64
N LYS A 179 -7.44 -3.07 7.62
CA LYS A 179 -8.17 -1.80 7.50
C LYS A 179 -7.64 -0.95 6.35
N LEU A 180 -6.32 -0.84 6.22
CA LEU A 180 -5.67 -0.10 5.14
C LEU A 180 -6.05 -0.66 3.77
N LEU A 181 -5.96 -1.96 3.55
CA LEU A 181 -6.28 -2.58 2.26
C LEU A 181 -7.78 -2.46 1.94
N PHE A 182 -8.64 -2.61 2.93
CA PHE A 182 -10.08 -2.37 2.79
C PHE A 182 -10.36 -0.93 2.33
N TRP A 183 -9.83 0.07 3.03
CA TRP A 183 -10.05 1.47 2.69
C TRP A 183 -9.36 1.86 1.37
N SER A 184 -8.24 1.23 1.03
CA SER A 184 -7.59 1.38 -0.27
C SER A 184 -8.53 0.92 -1.40
N PHE A 185 -9.14 -0.25 -1.26
CA PHE A 185 -10.16 -0.72 -2.21
C PHE A 185 -11.36 0.24 -2.30
N VAL A 186 -11.91 0.67 -1.15
CA VAL A 186 -13.06 1.59 -1.12
C VAL A 186 -12.73 2.92 -1.80
N SER A 187 -11.53 3.44 -1.60
CA SER A 187 -11.07 4.68 -2.22
C SER A 187 -11.01 4.60 -3.75
N GLY A 188 -10.62 3.44 -4.28
CA GLY A 188 -10.65 3.19 -5.72
C GLY A 188 -12.04 2.94 -6.24
N PHE A 189 -12.89 2.27 -5.45
CA PHE A 189 -14.28 2.02 -5.81
C PHE A 189 -15.11 3.30 -5.92
N SER A 190 -14.84 4.26 -5.04
CA SER A 190 -15.52 5.56 -5.02
C SER A 190 -14.55 6.69 -5.34
N GLU A 191 -14.50 7.10 -6.62
CA GLU A 191 -13.67 8.21 -7.11
C GLU A 191 -13.90 9.54 -6.35
N ARG A 192 -15.05 9.70 -5.69
CA ARG A 192 -15.39 10.90 -4.90
C ARG A 192 -15.07 10.78 -3.41
N PHE A 193 -14.76 9.58 -2.92
CA PHE A 193 -14.56 9.33 -1.48
C PHE A 193 -13.40 10.16 -0.91
N VAL A 194 -12.21 10.05 -1.52
CA VAL A 194 -11.01 10.75 -1.03
C VAL A 194 -11.16 12.27 -1.11
N PRO A 195 -11.58 12.88 -2.25
CA PRO A 195 -11.83 14.32 -2.30
C PRO A 195 -12.86 14.80 -1.27
N GLN A 196 -13.93 14.02 -1.03
CA GLN A 196 -14.96 14.38 -0.04
C GLN A 196 -14.41 14.34 1.38
N ILE A 197 -13.58 13.35 1.73
CA ILE A 197 -12.94 13.33 3.05
C ILE A 197 -12.04 14.54 3.25
N ILE A 198 -11.16 14.83 2.27
CA ILE A 198 -10.24 15.97 2.37
C ILE A 198 -11.01 17.28 2.57
N ARG A 199 -12.09 17.49 1.80
CA ARG A 199 -12.95 18.67 1.95
C ARG A 199 -13.57 18.75 3.33
N ASN A 200 -14.15 17.66 3.82
CA ASN A 200 -14.81 17.62 5.13
C ASN A 200 -13.83 17.84 6.29
N THR A 201 -12.57 17.43 6.15
CA THR A 201 -11.53 17.69 7.15
C THR A 201 -11.02 19.14 7.09
N SER A 202 -10.99 19.77 5.92
CA SER A 202 -10.56 21.17 5.75
C SER A 202 -11.60 22.21 6.22
N GLU A 203 -12.88 21.83 6.29
CA GLU A 203 -13.97 22.72 6.72
C GLU A 203 -14.19 22.71 8.26
N LYS A 204 -13.35 21.98 9.02
CA LYS A 204 -13.30 21.98 10.48
C LYS A 204 -12.17 22.85 11.01
#